data_AF-A0A432Z3P0-F1
#
_entry.id   AF-A0A432Z3P0-F1
#
_cell.length_a   1.000
_cell.length_b   1.000
_cell.length_c   1.000
_cell.angle_alpha   90.00
_cell.angle_beta   90.00
_cell.angle_gamma   90.00
#
_symmetry.space_group_name_H-M   'P 1'
#
loop_
_entity.id
_entity.type
_entity.pdbx_description
1 polymer ?
#
loop_
_entity_poly.entity_id
_entity_poly.type
_entity_poly.pdbx_seq_one_letter_code
_entity_poly.pdbx_strand_id
1 'polypeptide(L)'
;MNDKDILENQITVWKEIVETQRHFNDVAMKVRHLGFILVAALVGAAGLTFRSGYEMTLTDAGFSIPVASALLMFGALFWVVIWFLDVKWYTPFLLGSVKAGLLVESEINRRMTEVQLTQHIKKASADSSILGIQLSSSRRAPLFHTFMFLLLSGMSVLLACFNNIETVSVDLTNETQCTDSCDESHK
;
A
#
# COMPACT_ATOMS: atom_id res chain seq x y z
N MET A 1 6.63 38.11 35.00
CA MET A 1 7.40 37.13 34.23
C MET A 1 8.17 37.90 33.17
N ASN A 2 9.48 37.68 33.04
CA ASN A 2 10.30 38.44 32.09
C ASN A 2 9.95 37.99 30.66
N ASP A 3 9.96 38.90 29.68
CA ASP A 3 9.63 38.56 28.28
C ASP A 3 10.60 37.51 27.70
N LYS A 4 11.83 37.50 28.19
CA LYS A 4 12.84 36.48 27.87
C LYS A 4 12.42 35.07 28.30
N ASP A 5 11.90 34.92 29.52
CA ASP A 5 11.48 33.62 30.06
C ASP A 5 10.28 33.05 29.28
N ILE A 6 9.37 33.93 28.84
CA ILE A 6 8.22 33.56 28.01
C ILE A 6 8.71 33.02 26.66
N LEU A 7 9.66 33.73 26.02
CA LEU A 7 10.20 33.34 24.72
C LEU A 7 10.99 32.02 24.81
N GLU A 8 11.81 31.83 25.84
CA GLU A 8 12.56 30.58 26.05
C GLU A 8 11.61 29.37 26.23
N ASN A 9 10.53 29.54 26.99
CA ASN A 9 9.51 28.51 27.14
C ASN A 9 8.79 28.21 25.81
N GLN A 10 8.42 29.24 25.04
CA GLN A 10 7.78 29.06 23.73
C GLN A 10 8.69 28.32 22.74
N ILE A 11 9.97 28.67 22.67
CA ILE A 11 10.96 27.98 21.83
C ILE A 11 11.12 26.53 22.25
N THR A 12 11.10 26.25 23.55
CA THR A 12 11.19 24.88 24.08
C THR A 12 9.99 24.04 23.66
N VAL A 13 8.77 24.59 23.80
CA VAL A 13 7.54 23.95 23.32
C VAL A 13 7.58 23.74 21.81
N TRP A 14 8.05 24.72 21.04
CA TRP A 14 8.19 24.60 19.58
C TRP A 14 9.14 23.46 19.19
N LYS A 15 10.30 23.33 19.86
CA LYS A 15 11.25 22.24 19.61
C LYS A 15 10.62 20.87 19.86
N GLU A 16 9.88 20.72 20.96
CA GLU A 16 9.20 19.45 21.29
C GLU A 16 8.14 19.06 20.24
N ILE A 17 7.40 20.05 19.73
CA ILE A 17 6.43 19.84 18.66
C ILE A 17 7.13 19.41 17.36
N VAL A 18 8.24 20.07 16.98
CA VAL A 18 9.02 19.71 15.78
C VAL A 18 9.61 18.30 15.92
N GLU A 19 10.09 17.92 17.10
CA GLU A 19 10.58 16.55 17.35
C GLU A 19 9.45 15.52 17.21
N THR A 20 8.26 15.83 17.74
CA THR A 20 7.07 14.99 17.57
C THR A 20 6.66 14.87 16.09
N GLN A 21 6.73 15.97 15.32
CA GLN A 21 6.48 15.95 13.87
C GLN A 21 7.46 15.01 13.15
N ARG A 22 8.75 15.09 13.48
CA ARG A 22 9.79 14.21 12.92
C ARG A 22 9.52 12.75 13.27
N HIS A 23 9.19 12.46 14.54
CA HIS A 23 8.90 11.10 14.99
C HIS A 23 7.74 10.47 14.20
N PHE A 24 6.63 11.19 14.01
CA PHE A 24 5.52 10.68 13.23
C PHE A 24 5.86 10.49 11.75
N ASN A 25 6.64 11.40 11.17
CA ASN A 25 7.13 11.23 9.79
C ASN A 25 7.99 9.98 9.65
N ASP A 26 8.91 9.73 10.59
CA ASP A 26 9.77 8.55 10.58
C ASP A 26 8.96 7.25 10.75
N VAL A 27 7.95 7.25 11.63
CA VAL A 27 7.04 6.10 11.81
C VAL A 27 6.24 5.83 10.52
N ALA A 28 5.70 6.86 9.88
CA ALA A 28 4.97 6.70 8.62
C ALA A 28 5.85 6.07 7.52
N MET A 29 7.10 6.53 7.40
CA MET A 29 8.07 5.97 6.45
C MET A 29 8.40 4.51 6.75
N LYS A 30 8.57 4.14 8.02
CA LYS A 30 8.83 2.75 8.44
C LYS A 30 7.67 1.82 8.10
N VAL A 31 6.42 2.25 8.34
CA VAL A 31 5.23 1.44 8.02
C VAL A 31 5.12 1.21 6.51
N ARG A 32 5.37 2.24 5.70
CA ARG A 32 5.37 2.10 4.23
C ARG A 32 6.44 1.10 3.76
N HIS A 33 7.65 1.20 4.30
CA HIS A 33 8.74 0.29 3.97
C HIS A 33 8.43 -1.16 4.35
N LEU A 34 7.87 -1.38 5.54
CA LEU A 34 7.44 -2.71 5.99
C LEU A 34 6.37 -3.30 5.06
N GLY A 35 5.42 -2.48 4.61
CA GLY A 35 4.42 -2.89 3.62
C GLY A 35 5.06 -3.42 2.33
N PHE A 36 6.06 -2.71 1.79
CA PHE A 36 6.77 -3.15 0.58
C PHE A 36 7.52 -4.47 0.77
N ILE A 37 8.19 -4.65 1.92
CA ILE A 37 8.89 -5.91 2.23
C ILE A 37 7.91 -7.08 2.27
N LEU A 38 6.75 -6.89 2.93
CA LEU A 38 5.76 -7.94 3.06
C LEU A 38 5.12 -8.30 1.70
N VAL A 39 4.83 -7.31 0.86
CA VAL A 39 4.36 -7.58 -0.51
C VAL A 39 5.44 -8.30 -1.33
N ALA A 40 6.70 -7.87 -1.26
CA ALA A 40 7.78 -8.53 -1.98
C ALA A 40 7.94 -10.00 -1.55
N ALA A 41 7.81 -10.29 -0.25
CA ALA A 41 7.84 -11.65 0.28
C ALA A 41 6.66 -12.48 -0.26
N LEU A 42 5.44 -11.94 -0.27
CA LEU A 42 4.26 -12.65 -0.78
C LEU A 42 4.32 -12.88 -2.30
N VAL A 43 4.80 -11.91 -3.07
CA VAL A 43 5.03 -12.06 -4.52
C VAL A 43 6.11 -13.11 -4.78
N GLY A 44 7.19 -13.11 -4.01
CA GLY A 44 8.24 -14.15 -4.10
C GLY A 44 7.71 -15.55 -3.77
N ALA A 45 6.91 -15.67 -2.72
CA ALA A 45 6.25 -16.93 -2.35
C ALA A 45 5.27 -17.39 -3.42
N ALA A 46 4.49 -16.48 -4.01
CA ALA A 46 3.59 -16.78 -5.12
C ALA A 46 4.37 -17.28 -6.35
N GLY A 47 5.49 -16.64 -6.69
CA GLY A 47 6.34 -17.06 -7.81
C GLY A 47 6.96 -18.46 -7.60
N LEU A 48 7.43 -18.76 -6.39
CA LEU A 48 7.96 -20.08 -6.06
C LEU A 48 6.87 -21.16 -6.16
N THR A 49 5.70 -20.86 -5.61
CA THR A 49 4.55 -21.78 -5.58
C THR A 49 4.00 -22.04 -6.98
N PHE A 50 3.95 -20.99 -7.82
CA PHE A 50 3.56 -21.10 -9.23
C PHE A 50 4.50 -22.05 -10.00
N ARG A 51 5.82 -21.92 -9.79
CA ARG A 51 6.81 -22.80 -10.43
C ARG A 51 6.65 -24.27 -10.03
N SER A 52 6.24 -24.53 -8.79
CA SER A 52 6.06 -25.89 -8.28
C SER A 52 4.74 -26.54 -8.70
N GLY A 53 3.83 -25.81 -9.36
CA GLY A 53 2.54 -26.35 -9.80
C GLY A 53 1.59 -26.72 -8.66
N TYR A 54 1.73 -26.09 -7.49
CA TYR A 54 0.80 -26.34 -6.39
C TYR A 54 -0.58 -25.74 -6.70
N GLU A 55 -1.57 -26.61 -6.79
CA GLU A 55 -2.97 -26.26 -6.97
C GLU A 55 -3.79 -26.59 -5.73
N MET A 56 -4.77 -25.75 -5.41
CA MET A 56 -5.83 -26.06 -4.46
C MET A 56 -7.14 -26.28 -5.22
N THR A 57 -7.74 -27.45 -5.06
CA THR A 57 -9.10 -27.74 -5.51
C THR A 57 -10.09 -27.19 -4.48
N LEU A 58 -10.80 -26.11 -4.83
CA LEU A 58 -11.67 -25.39 -3.90
C LEU A 58 -13.13 -25.88 -3.93
N THR A 59 -13.50 -26.73 -4.90
CA THR A 59 -14.86 -27.26 -5.04
C THR A 59 -14.85 -28.57 -5.83
N ASP A 60 -15.79 -29.47 -5.55
CA ASP A 60 -16.10 -30.71 -6.31
C ASP A 60 -16.54 -30.44 -7.78
N ALA A 61 -16.50 -29.17 -8.23
CA ALA A 61 -16.91 -28.71 -9.55
C ALA A 61 -15.74 -28.49 -10.54
N GLY A 62 -14.54 -29.00 -10.25
CA GLY A 62 -13.41 -28.97 -11.20
C GLY A 62 -12.65 -27.63 -11.32
N PHE A 63 -12.96 -26.64 -10.48
CA PHE A 63 -12.20 -25.37 -10.42
C PHE A 63 -10.93 -25.53 -9.57
N SER A 64 -9.78 -25.70 -10.23
CA SER A 64 -8.45 -25.64 -9.60
C SER A 64 -7.94 -24.21 -9.56
N ILE A 65 -7.65 -23.69 -8.35
CA ILE A 65 -7.04 -22.38 -8.17
C ILE A 65 -5.57 -22.57 -7.77
N PRO A 66 -4.61 -22.01 -8.53
CA PRO A 66 -3.21 -22.02 -8.14
C PRO A 66 -3.02 -21.36 -6.78
N VAL A 67 -2.24 -21.98 -5.91
CA VAL A 67 -1.93 -21.39 -4.59
C VAL A 67 -1.24 -20.03 -4.74
N ALA A 68 -0.51 -19.81 -5.84
CA ALA A 68 0.04 -18.53 -6.21
C ALA A 68 -1.01 -17.42 -6.37
N SER A 69 -2.17 -17.73 -6.96
CA SER A 69 -3.27 -16.77 -7.12
C SER A 69 -3.84 -16.37 -5.76
N ALA A 70 -4.02 -17.34 -4.84
CA ALA A 70 -4.49 -17.09 -3.48
C ALA A 70 -3.49 -16.23 -2.67
N LEU A 71 -2.19 -16.48 -2.79
CA LEU A 71 -1.14 -15.68 -2.14
C LEU A 71 -1.11 -14.23 -2.63
N LEU A 72 -1.29 -14.00 -3.93
CA LEU A 72 -1.38 -12.65 -4.49
C LEU A 72 -2.64 -11.91 -4.04
N MET A 73 -3.78 -12.61 -3.96
CA MET A 73 -5.02 -12.02 -3.43
C MET A 73 -4.89 -11.67 -1.95
N PHE A 74 -4.26 -12.55 -1.16
CA PHE A 74 -3.93 -12.28 0.23
C PHE A 74 -3.01 -11.06 0.37
N GLY A 75 -2.00 -10.95 -0.50
CA GLY A 75 -1.15 -9.75 -0.59
C GLY A 75 -1.91 -8.48 -0.92
N ALA A 76 -2.90 -8.54 -1.82
CA ALA A 76 -3.77 -7.42 -2.14
C ALA A 76 -4.60 -6.98 -0.92
N LEU A 77 -5.21 -7.93 -0.20
CA LEU A 77 -5.96 -7.64 1.03
C LEU A 77 -5.07 -7.05 2.12
N PHE A 78 -3.88 -7.62 2.30
CA PHE A 78 -2.90 -7.11 3.24
C PHE A 78 -2.46 -5.68 2.88
N TRP A 79 -2.31 -5.38 1.60
CA TRP A 79 -1.98 -4.03 1.13
C TRP A 79 -3.07 -3.00 1.49
N VAL A 80 -4.35 -3.39 1.50
CA VAL A 80 -5.45 -2.52 1.97
C VAL A 80 -5.27 -2.17 3.45
N VAL A 81 -4.80 -3.11 4.27
CA VAL A 81 -4.48 -2.83 5.69
C VAL A 81 -3.35 -1.82 5.80
N ILE A 82 -2.27 -1.98 5.03
CA ILE A 82 -1.16 -1.01 5.00
C ILE A 82 -1.64 0.37 4.55
N TRP A 83 -2.49 0.44 3.52
CA TRP A 83 -3.09 1.70 3.07
C TRP A 83 -3.89 2.39 4.19
N PHE A 84 -4.68 1.61 4.94
CA PHE A 84 -5.44 2.15 6.06
C PHE A 84 -4.51 2.71 7.14
N LEU A 85 -3.45 1.99 7.50
CA LEU A 85 -2.45 2.46 8.46
C LEU A 85 -1.80 3.78 8.00
N ASP A 86 -1.26 3.83 6.77
CA ASP A 86 -0.52 4.99 6.22
C ASP A 86 -1.44 6.22 6.09
N VAL A 87 -2.59 6.06 5.42
CA VAL A 87 -3.45 7.20 5.03
C VAL A 87 -4.43 7.60 6.11
N LYS A 88 -5.06 6.65 6.82
CA LYS A 88 -6.13 6.96 7.77
C LYS A 88 -5.65 7.09 9.20
N TRP A 89 -4.52 6.48 9.55
CA TRP A 89 -4.00 6.54 10.92
C TRP A 89 -2.84 7.52 11.07
N TYR A 90 -1.74 7.30 10.35
CA TYR A 90 -0.52 8.10 10.57
C TYR A 90 -0.58 9.50 9.95
N THR A 91 -1.21 9.65 8.78
CA THR A 91 -1.33 10.96 8.12
C THR A 91 -2.07 11.99 8.99
N PRO A 92 -3.21 11.68 9.65
CA PRO A 92 -3.84 12.60 10.60
C PRO A 92 -2.98 12.97 11.81
N PHE A 93 -2.18 12.04 12.35
CA PHE A 93 -1.29 12.32 13.48
C PHE A 93 -0.19 13.32 13.10
N LEU A 94 0.43 13.14 11.93
CA LEU A 94 1.40 14.07 11.39
C LEU A 94 0.76 15.45 11.11
N LEU A 95 -0.44 15.47 10.53
CA LEU A 95 -1.14 16.73 10.27
C LEU A 95 -1.53 17.46 11.57
N GLY A 96 -1.85 16.71 12.62
CA GLY A 96 -2.14 17.25 13.95
C GLY A 96 -0.93 17.96 14.57
N SER A 97 0.25 17.34 14.57
CA SER A 97 1.48 17.94 15.09
C SER A 97 1.95 19.14 14.27
N VAL A 98 1.77 19.11 12.94
CA VAL A 98 2.00 20.27 12.06
C VAL A 98 1.07 21.44 12.40
N LYS A 99 -0.23 21.19 12.63
CA LYS A 99 -1.17 22.25 13.03
C LYS A 99 -0.79 22.87 14.37
N ALA A 100 -0.40 22.06 15.36
CA ALA A 100 0.10 22.56 16.64
C ALA A 100 1.36 23.43 16.45
N GLY A 101 2.29 23.00 15.59
CA GLY A 101 3.50 23.76 15.27
C GLY A 101 3.21 25.11 14.63
N LEU A 102 2.27 25.18 13.69
CA LEU A 102 1.86 26.43 13.05
C LEU A 102 1.28 27.45 14.05
N LEU A 103 0.50 26.99 15.03
CA LEU A 103 -0.04 27.85 16.08
C LEU A 103 1.09 28.44 16.94
N VAL A 104 2.02 27.60 17.39
CA VAL A 104 3.14 28.06 18.23
C VAL A 104 4.10 28.95 17.44
N GLU A 105 4.42 28.61 16.18
CA GLU A 105 5.24 29.48 15.31
C GLU A 105 4.60 30.83 15.08
N SER A 106 3.26 30.90 14.93
CA SER A 106 2.57 32.17 14.75
C SER A 106 2.68 33.08 15.99
N GLU A 107 2.65 32.51 17.19
CA GLU A 107 2.82 33.27 18.45
C GLU A 107 4.27 33.69 18.68
N ILE A 108 5.25 32.83 18.34
CA ILE A 108 6.68 33.18 18.40
C ILE A 108 6.98 34.31 17.40
N ASN A 109 6.44 34.24 16.18
CA ASN A 109 6.67 35.25 15.14
C ASN A 109 6.15 36.66 15.49
N ARG A 110 5.20 36.77 16.43
CA ARG A 110 4.77 38.08 16.96
C ARG A 110 5.85 38.76 17.81
N ARG A 111 6.80 37.99 18.35
CA ARG A 111 7.90 38.43 19.21
C ARG A 111 9.27 38.36 18.51
N MET A 112 9.43 37.45 17.56
CA MET A 112 10.68 37.20 16.82
C MET A 112 10.40 36.63 15.43
N THR A 113 10.70 37.37 14.37
CA THR A 113 10.21 37.15 12.99
C THR A 113 10.81 35.94 12.24
N GLU A 114 11.64 35.11 12.87
CA GLU A 114 12.52 34.16 12.17
C GLU A 114 12.09 32.68 12.24
N VAL A 115 11.04 32.31 12.99
CA VAL A 115 10.68 30.90 13.19
C VAL A 115 9.51 30.49 12.28
N GLN A 116 9.80 30.04 11.06
CA GLN A 116 8.79 29.75 10.02
C GLN A 116 8.91 28.35 9.37
N LEU A 117 9.63 27.41 9.99
CA LEU A 117 9.91 26.09 9.40
C LEU A 117 8.63 25.32 9.01
N THR A 118 7.67 25.23 9.94
CA THR A 118 6.42 24.49 9.72
C THR A 118 5.57 25.13 8.63
N GLN A 119 5.57 26.47 8.53
CA GLN A 119 4.91 27.21 7.46
C GLN A 119 5.51 26.92 6.08
N HIS A 120 6.84 26.93 5.97
CA HIS A 120 7.54 26.61 4.73
C HIS A 120 7.29 25.17 4.29
N ILE A 121 7.33 24.20 5.21
CA ILE A 121 7.03 22.79 4.91
C ILE A 121 5.61 22.62 4.39
N LYS A 122 4.62 23.26 5.03
CA LYS A 122 3.23 23.20 4.57
C LYS A 122 3.05 23.81 3.17
N LYS A 123 3.68 24.95 2.90
CA LYS A 123 3.61 25.62 1.60
C LYS A 123 4.27 24.77 0.50
N ALA A 124 5.47 24.27 0.75
CA ALA A 124 6.17 23.37 -0.17
C ALA A 124 5.39 22.07 -0.43
N SER A 125 4.77 21.50 0.61
CA SER A 125 3.92 20.31 0.48
C SER A 125 2.70 20.57 -0.39
N ALA A 126 2.03 21.72 -0.23
CA ALA A 126 0.88 22.12 -1.05
C ALA A 126 1.26 22.40 -2.51
N ASP A 127 2.44 22.96 -2.75
CA ASP A 127 2.91 23.43 -4.06
C ASP A 127 3.63 22.36 -4.90
N SER A 128 3.91 21.20 -4.31
CA SER A 128 4.59 20.11 -5.01
C SER A 128 3.72 19.52 -6.13
N SER A 129 3.70 20.08 -7.33
CA SER A 129 2.99 19.50 -8.49
C SER A 129 3.78 18.33 -9.08
N ILE A 130 3.19 17.13 -9.15
CA ILE A 130 3.70 16.05 -10.00
C ILE A 130 3.05 16.20 -11.38
N LEU A 131 3.90 16.44 -12.40
CA LEU A 131 3.53 16.34 -13.81
C LEU A 131 2.43 17.31 -14.28
N GLY A 132 2.41 18.56 -13.79
CA GLY A 132 1.52 19.63 -14.27
C GLY A 132 0.04 19.46 -13.91
N ILE A 133 -0.32 18.37 -13.23
CA ILE A 133 -1.67 18.14 -12.73
C ILE A 133 -1.67 18.57 -11.26
N GLN A 134 -2.51 19.54 -10.92
CA GLN A 134 -2.76 19.92 -9.52
C GLN A 134 -3.55 18.82 -8.80
N LEU A 135 -2.91 17.69 -8.48
CA LEU A 135 -3.47 16.73 -7.56
C LEU A 135 -3.47 17.35 -6.17
N SER A 136 -4.67 17.61 -5.64
CA SER A 136 -4.85 17.96 -4.23
C SER A 136 -4.08 16.96 -3.35
N SER A 137 -3.28 17.45 -2.41
CA SER A 137 -2.38 16.66 -1.55
C SER A 137 -3.06 15.42 -0.92
N SER A 138 -4.38 15.49 -0.64
CA SER A 138 -5.16 14.37 -0.09
C SER A 138 -5.43 13.19 -1.04
N ARG A 139 -5.18 13.32 -2.36
CA ARG A 139 -5.49 12.30 -3.38
C ARG A 139 -4.28 11.53 -3.92
N ARG A 140 -3.06 11.94 -3.56
CA ARG A 140 -1.83 11.32 -4.10
C ARG A 140 -1.55 9.94 -3.48
N ALA A 141 -1.61 9.87 -2.16
CA ALA A 141 -1.43 8.61 -1.44
C ALA A 141 -2.49 7.55 -1.81
N PRO A 142 -3.80 7.84 -1.89
CA PRO A 142 -4.77 6.82 -2.27
C PRO A 142 -4.58 6.33 -3.70
N LEU A 143 -4.20 7.18 -4.66
CA LEU A 143 -3.92 6.75 -6.04
C LEU A 143 -2.83 5.68 -6.12
N PHE A 144 -1.72 5.89 -5.41
CA PHE A 144 -0.63 4.91 -5.37
C PHE A 144 -1.07 3.57 -4.81
N HIS A 145 -1.86 3.59 -3.72
CA HIS A 145 -2.32 2.36 -3.09
C HIS A 145 -3.39 1.64 -3.92
N THR A 146 -4.27 2.39 -4.59
CA THR A 146 -5.24 1.83 -5.54
C THR A 146 -4.53 1.15 -6.71
N PHE A 147 -3.48 1.78 -7.27
CA PHE A 147 -2.69 1.17 -8.34
C PHE A 147 -2.09 -0.17 -7.90
N MET A 148 -1.43 -0.22 -6.75
CA MET A 148 -0.82 -1.46 -6.25
C MET A 148 -1.87 -2.56 -5.96
N PHE A 149 -3.02 -2.19 -5.38
CA PHE A 149 -4.12 -3.13 -5.16
C PHE A 149 -4.64 -3.72 -6.47
N LEU A 150 -4.88 -2.88 -7.48
CA LEU A 150 -5.32 -3.32 -8.80
C LEU A 150 -4.28 -4.20 -9.50
N LEU A 151 -2.99 -3.91 -9.32
CA LEU A 151 -1.91 -4.72 -9.87
C LEU A 151 -1.88 -6.13 -9.26
N LEU A 152 -1.93 -6.25 -7.93
CA LEU A 152 -1.90 -7.55 -7.24
C LEU A 152 -3.17 -8.37 -7.51
N SER A 153 -4.34 -7.73 -7.47
CA SER A 153 -5.62 -8.38 -7.76
C SER A 153 -5.73 -8.78 -9.24
N GLY A 154 -5.27 -7.93 -10.17
CA GLY A 154 -5.20 -8.24 -11.59
C GLY A 154 -4.30 -9.43 -11.89
N MET A 155 -3.10 -9.49 -11.29
CA MET A 155 -2.21 -10.66 -11.42
C MET A 155 -2.84 -11.94 -10.85
N SER A 156 -3.50 -11.84 -9.69
CA SER A 156 -4.20 -12.97 -9.07
C SER A 156 -5.30 -13.54 -9.96
N VAL A 157 -6.15 -12.67 -10.53
CA VAL A 157 -7.23 -13.06 -11.46
C VAL A 157 -6.65 -13.65 -12.73
N LEU A 158 -5.61 -13.03 -13.30
CA LEU A 158 -4.97 -13.50 -14.52
C LEU A 158 -4.44 -14.93 -14.35
N LEU A 159 -3.73 -15.22 -13.24
CA LEU A 159 -3.24 -16.57 -12.94
C LEU A 159 -4.36 -17.58 -12.76
N ALA A 160 -5.46 -17.19 -12.10
CA ALA A 160 -6.61 -18.07 -11.96
C ALA A 160 -7.25 -18.37 -13.32
N CYS A 161 -7.40 -17.36 -14.20
CA CYS A 161 -7.95 -17.55 -15.54
C CYS A 161 -7.08 -18.45 -16.40
N PHE A 162 -5.74 -18.27 -16.39
CA PHE A 162 -4.82 -19.12 -17.16
C PHE A 162 -4.93 -20.59 -16.77
N ASN A 163 -4.98 -20.90 -15.47
CA ASN A 163 -5.04 -22.29 -15.01
C ASN A 163 -6.32 -23.00 -15.43
N ASN A 164 -7.45 -22.29 -15.39
CA ASN A 164 -8.74 -22.85 -15.81
C ASN A 164 -8.80 -23.12 -17.32
N ILE A 165 -8.05 -22.37 -18.14
CA ILE A 165 -7.95 -22.65 -19.58
C ILE A 165 -7.14 -23.93 -19.82
N GLU A 166 -6.03 -24.13 -19.08
CA GLU A 166 -5.25 -25.35 -19.15
C GLU A 166 -6.05 -26.58 -18.71
N THR A 167 -6.75 -26.54 -17.57
CA THR A 167 -7.54 -27.68 -17.08
C THR A 167 -8.65 -28.07 -18.05
N VAL A 168 -9.39 -27.10 -18.61
CA VAL A 168 -10.44 -27.35 -19.62
C VAL A 168 -9.86 -27.97 -20.89
N SER A 169 -8.66 -27.54 -21.32
CA SER A 169 -8.03 -28.08 -22.53
C SER A 169 -7.61 -29.54 -22.37
N VAL A 170 -7.12 -29.93 -21.19
CA VAL A 170 -6.68 -31.31 -20.88
C VAL A 170 -7.88 -32.26 -20.80
N ASP A 171 -8.98 -31.83 -20.20
CA ASP A 171 -10.19 -32.66 -20.05
C ASP A 171 -10.83 -32.99 -21.41
N LEU A 172 -10.93 -31.99 -22.30
CA LEU A 172 -11.41 -32.17 -23.67
C LEU A 172 -10.55 -33.16 -24.47
N THR A 173 -9.23 -33.11 -24.34
CA THR A 173 -8.34 -34.07 -25.01
C THR A 173 -8.51 -35.50 -24.49
N ASN A 174 -8.69 -35.69 -23.19
CA ASN A 174 -8.88 -37.01 -22.58
C ASN A 174 -10.22 -37.64 -22.97
N GLU A 175 -11.32 -36.87 -23.06
CA GLU A 175 -12.61 -37.39 -23.52
C GLU A 175 -12.55 -37.90 -24.97
N THR A 176 -11.93 -37.15 -25.89
CA THR A 176 -11.77 -37.61 -27.29
C THR A 176 -10.93 -38.88 -27.42
N GLN A 177 -9.91 -39.05 -26.56
CA GLN A 177 -9.04 -40.22 -26.64
C GLN A 177 -9.71 -41.49 -26.10
N CYS A 178 -10.61 -41.36 -25.11
CA CYS A 178 -11.42 -42.47 -24.61
C CYS A 178 -12.52 -42.89 -25.60
N THR A 179 -13.11 -41.98 -26.37
CA THR A 179 -14.12 -42.33 -27.37
C THR A 179 -13.54 -43.12 -28.56
N ASP A 180 -12.33 -42.78 -29.00
CA ASP A 180 -11.69 -43.49 -30.12
C ASP A 180 -11.20 -44.90 -29.70
N SER A 181 -10.79 -45.10 -28.45
CA SER A 181 -10.31 -46.40 -27.97
C SER A 181 -11.44 -47.43 -27.75
N CYS A 182 -12.70 -46.99 -27.57
CA CYS A 182 -13.85 -47.89 -27.43
C CYS A 182 -14.39 -48.42 -28.77
N ASP A 183 -14.14 -47.73 -29.89
CA ASP A 183 -14.59 -48.17 -31.22
C ASP A 183 -13.65 -49.23 -31.84
N GLU A 184 -12.38 -49.28 -31.41
CA GLU A 184 -11.43 -50.34 -31.83
C GLU A 184 -11.63 -51.69 -31.12
N SER A 185 -12.35 -51.74 -30.00
CA SER A 185 -12.61 -53.00 -29.27
C SER A 185 -13.75 -53.85 -29.87
N HIS A 186 -14.45 -53.35 -30.89
CA HIS A 186 -15.61 -54.01 -31.51
C HIS A 186 -15.45 -54.32 -33.01
N LYS A 187 -14.23 -54.20 -33.56
CA LYS A 187 -13.84 -54.73 -34.88
C LYS A 187 -12.91 -55.92 -34.76
#